data_AF-R0HHD4-F1
#
_entry.id   AF-R0HHD4-F1
#
_cell.length_a   1.000
_cell.length_b   1.000
_cell.length_c   1.000
_cell.angle_alpha   90.00
_cell.angle_beta   90.00
_cell.angle_gamma   90.00
#
_symmetry.space_group_name_H-M   'P 1'
#
loop_
_entity.id
_entity.type
_entity.pdbx_description
1 polymer ?
#
loop_
_entity_poly.entity_id
_entity_poly.type
_entity_poly.pdbx_seq_one_letter_code
_entity_poly.pdbx_strand_id
1 'polypeptide(L)'
;SDSKSNGIIAQRRSSKILEFGKKNSEISRSKKEMKRLMKMIKPKPGPKQQLRDWQKKLRHECLNIERQIRDIEREERKVQKDIKGSAKRNDMVTAKGLARDIVRSRRIVKRLYENKAQLSSISMHLAESVGTAVTVGNLSKSAEVMNLVNNLMKVPDMALKMQEFSKELTKAGVIDEFVSDAVDDALDYEDVEDEIEEEVEKVLTAIAGETAAQLPEAVKKEKINVPARKTKISPEEESIAQGVGNEEELEEIGARFAKLRS
;
A
#
# COMPACT_ATOMS: atom_id res chain seq x y z
N SER A 1 -45.18 68.19 12.03
CA SER A 1 -45.48 67.54 10.73
C SER A 1 -44.61 66.31 10.48
N ASP A 2 -43.34 66.33 10.87
CA ASP A 2 -42.31 65.49 10.22
C ASP A 2 -42.27 64.02 10.66
N SER A 3 -42.76 63.67 11.85
CA SER A 3 -42.77 62.27 12.32
C SER A 3 -43.67 61.36 11.46
N LYS A 4 -44.81 61.86 10.98
CA LYS A 4 -45.70 61.12 10.05
C LYS A 4 -45.06 60.92 8.68
N SER A 5 -44.32 61.91 8.18
CA SER A 5 -43.55 61.80 6.92
C SER A 5 -42.48 60.71 7.01
N ASN A 6 -41.65 60.77 8.06
CA ASN A 6 -40.59 59.80 8.29
C ASN A 6 -41.12 58.36 8.50
N GLY A 7 -42.27 58.21 9.18
CA GLY A 7 -42.94 56.92 9.33
C GLY A 7 -43.34 56.28 7.99
N ILE A 8 -43.94 57.04 7.08
CA ILE A 8 -44.35 56.57 5.74
C ILE A 8 -43.12 56.21 4.89
N ILE A 9 -42.04 56.99 4.97
CA ILE A 9 -40.78 56.71 4.26
C ILE A 9 -40.13 55.41 4.79
N ALA A 10 -40.12 55.20 6.11
CA ALA A 10 -39.62 53.98 6.73
C ALA A 10 -40.45 52.76 6.34
N GLN A 11 -41.79 52.87 6.34
CA GLN A 11 -42.69 51.80 5.88
C GLN A 11 -42.45 51.43 4.41
N ARG A 12 -42.36 52.41 3.51
CA ARG A 12 -42.08 52.18 2.09
C ARG A 12 -40.70 51.53 1.86
N ARG A 13 -39.67 51.93 2.62
CA ARG A 13 -38.34 51.29 2.58
C ARG A 13 -38.41 49.84 3.06
N SER A 14 -39.11 49.56 4.17
CA SER A 14 -39.28 48.20 4.71
C SER A 14 -39.99 47.27 3.73
N SER A 15 -41.12 47.72 3.15
CA SER A 15 -41.84 46.95 2.11
C SER A 15 -40.97 46.65 0.89
N LYS A 16 -40.16 47.62 0.44
CA LYS A 16 -39.26 47.45 -0.71
C LYS A 16 -38.11 46.47 -0.43
N ILE A 17 -37.60 46.43 0.80
CA ILE A 17 -36.62 45.42 1.25
C ILE A 17 -37.25 44.02 1.28
N LEU A 18 -38.48 43.89 1.80
CA LEU A 18 -39.22 42.63 1.83
C LEU A 18 -39.52 42.09 0.42
N GLU A 19 -39.93 42.94 -0.53
CA GLU A 19 -40.04 42.56 -1.94
C GLU A 19 -38.71 42.09 -2.53
N PHE A 20 -37.61 42.79 -2.26
CA PHE A 20 -36.29 42.45 -2.79
C PHE A 20 -35.79 41.10 -2.26
N GLY A 21 -36.05 40.82 -0.97
CA GLY A 21 -35.78 39.52 -0.36
C GLY A 21 -36.60 38.38 -0.99
N LYS A 22 -37.91 38.60 -1.23
CA LYS A 22 -38.78 37.63 -1.91
C LYS A 22 -38.27 37.32 -3.33
N LYS A 23 -38.02 38.35 -4.15
CA LYS A 23 -37.49 38.21 -5.52
C LYS A 23 -36.15 37.46 -5.55
N ASN A 24 -35.22 37.77 -4.64
CA ASN A 24 -33.95 37.04 -4.55
C ASN A 24 -34.15 35.56 -4.14
N SER A 25 -35.13 35.24 -3.29
CA SER A 25 -35.46 33.86 -2.95
C SER A 25 -36.03 33.06 -4.13
N GLU A 26 -36.85 33.70 -4.97
CA GLU A 26 -37.44 33.12 -6.18
C GLU A 26 -36.38 32.91 -7.27
N ILE A 27 -35.50 33.90 -7.50
CA ILE A 27 -34.35 33.77 -8.41
C ILE A 27 -33.43 32.63 -7.96
N SER A 28 -33.22 32.46 -6.65
CA SER A 28 -32.43 31.34 -6.09
C SER A 28 -33.11 29.98 -6.35
N ARG A 29 -34.42 29.86 -6.11
CA ARG A 29 -35.21 28.64 -6.41
C ARG A 29 -35.16 28.32 -7.91
N SER A 30 -35.46 29.29 -8.77
CA SER A 30 -35.45 29.17 -10.22
C SER A 30 -34.06 28.75 -10.74
N LYS A 31 -32.96 29.35 -10.25
CA LYS A 31 -31.59 28.90 -10.60
C LYS A 31 -31.31 27.46 -10.16
N LYS A 32 -31.81 27.04 -8.99
CA LYS A 32 -31.64 25.67 -8.46
C LYS A 32 -32.44 24.64 -9.28
N GLU A 33 -33.61 25.04 -9.76
CA GLU A 33 -34.50 24.25 -10.61
C GLU A 33 -34.00 24.17 -12.05
N MET A 34 -33.58 25.28 -12.64
CA MET A 34 -32.88 25.34 -13.93
C MET A 34 -31.60 24.48 -13.93
N LYS A 35 -30.85 24.45 -12.81
CA LYS A 35 -29.69 23.55 -12.64
C LYS A 35 -30.09 22.07 -12.54
N ARG A 36 -31.29 21.74 -12.03
CA ARG A 36 -31.85 20.37 -12.04
C ARG A 36 -32.28 19.98 -13.46
N LEU A 37 -33.02 20.85 -14.16
CA LEU A 37 -33.44 20.64 -15.55
C LEU A 37 -32.24 20.50 -16.48
N MET A 38 -31.22 21.36 -16.37
CA MET A 38 -29.94 21.21 -17.09
C MET A 38 -29.20 19.91 -16.75
N LYS A 39 -29.40 19.32 -15.57
CA LYS A 39 -28.81 18.01 -15.23
C LYS A 39 -29.60 16.86 -15.86
N MET A 40 -30.89 17.05 -16.13
CA MET A 40 -31.82 16.07 -16.69
C MET A 40 -31.88 16.08 -18.23
N ILE A 41 -31.59 17.24 -18.85
CA ILE A 41 -31.58 17.45 -20.31
C ILE A 41 -30.19 17.23 -20.92
N LYS A 42 -29.14 17.03 -20.10
CA LYS A 42 -27.80 16.71 -20.62
C LYS A 42 -27.84 15.40 -21.42
N PRO A 43 -27.47 15.40 -22.71
CA PRO A 43 -27.38 14.17 -23.47
C PRO A 43 -26.37 13.23 -22.80
N LYS A 44 -26.60 11.91 -22.94
CA LYS A 44 -25.70 10.88 -22.42
C LYS A 44 -24.27 11.24 -22.85
N PRO A 45 -23.29 11.34 -21.93
CA PRO A 45 -21.95 11.79 -22.27
C PRO A 45 -21.40 10.93 -23.41
N GLY A 46 -20.94 11.56 -24.48
CA GLY A 46 -20.41 10.82 -25.63
C GLY A 46 -19.18 9.99 -25.23
N PRO A 47 -18.79 8.98 -26.04
CA PRO A 47 -17.69 8.06 -25.73
C PRO A 47 -16.44 8.74 -25.17
N LYS A 48 -15.97 9.81 -25.83
CA LYS A 48 -14.79 10.60 -25.44
C LYS A 48 -14.92 11.26 -24.05
N GLN A 49 -16.14 11.60 -23.61
CA GLN A 49 -16.39 12.19 -22.29
C GLN A 49 -16.42 11.12 -21.20
N GLN A 50 -17.14 10.00 -21.43
CA GLN A 50 -17.14 8.86 -20.50
C GLN A 50 -15.71 8.39 -20.21
N LEU A 51 -14.90 8.31 -21.26
CA LEU A 51 -13.52 7.86 -21.20
C LEU A 51 -12.61 8.79 -20.39
N ARG A 52 -12.77 10.11 -20.55
CA ARG A 52 -12.11 11.12 -19.71
C ARG A 52 -12.54 11.04 -18.25
N ASP A 53 -13.81 10.76 -18.00
CA ASP A 53 -14.35 10.63 -16.64
C ASP A 53 -13.82 9.35 -15.96
N TRP A 54 -13.72 8.22 -16.66
CA TRP A 54 -13.07 7.00 -16.18
C TRP A 54 -11.58 7.20 -15.91
N GLN A 55 -10.82 7.78 -16.84
CA GLN A 55 -9.41 8.13 -16.62
C GLN A 55 -9.21 9.11 -15.45
N LYS A 56 -10.22 9.93 -15.12
CA LYS A 56 -10.19 10.78 -13.93
C LYS A 56 -10.45 9.99 -12.64
N LYS A 57 -11.38 9.03 -12.65
CA LYS A 57 -11.62 8.10 -11.53
C LYS A 57 -10.37 7.26 -11.23
N LEU A 58 -9.78 6.62 -12.25
CA LEU A 58 -8.57 5.79 -12.10
C LEU A 58 -7.40 6.58 -11.51
N ARG A 59 -7.12 7.79 -12.04
CA ARG A 59 -6.08 8.67 -11.47
C ARG A 59 -6.35 9.07 -10.02
N HIS A 60 -7.61 9.25 -9.63
CA HIS A 60 -7.95 9.53 -8.23
C HIS A 60 -7.61 8.35 -7.32
N GLU A 61 -7.89 7.11 -7.76
CA GLU A 61 -7.53 5.92 -6.99
C GLU A 61 -6.02 5.67 -6.94
N CYS A 62 -5.27 5.92 -8.01
CA CYS A 62 -3.81 5.89 -7.95
C CYS A 62 -3.25 6.87 -6.89
N LEU A 63 -3.82 8.07 -6.76
CA LEU A 63 -3.44 9.06 -5.75
C LEU A 63 -3.88 8.67 -4.32
N ASN A 64 -4.94 7.88 -4.18
CA ASN A 64 -5.36 7.32 -2.89
C ASN A 64 -4.38 6.21 -2.44
N ILE A 65 -3.97 5.33 -3.36
CA ILE A 65 -2.95 4.31 -3.11
C ILE A 65 -1.60 4.96 -2.74
N GLU A 66 -1.17 6.00 -3.46
CA GLU A 66 0.04 6.77 -3.10
C GLU A 66 -0.05 7.45 -1.73
N ARG A 67 -1.25 7.71 -1.21
CA ARG A 67 -1.45 8.19 0.17
C ARG A 67 -1.29 7.04 1.16
N GLN A 68 -1.98 5.92 0.94
CA GLN A 68 -1.87 4.72 1.78
C GLN A 68 -0.41 4.24 1.92
N ILE A 69 0.34 4.16 0.81
CA ILE A 69 1.77 3.82 0.83
C ILE A 69 2.55 4.76 1.74
N ARG A 70 2.42 6.09 1.57
CA ARG A 70 3.16 7.07 2.37
C ARG A 70 2.79 7.06 3.86
N ASP A 71 1.55 6.69 4.18
CA ASP A 71 1.09 6.58 5.56
C ASP A 71 1.61 5.28 6.21
N ILE A 72 1.65 4.15 5.49
CA ILE A 72 2.31 2.91 5.94
C ILE A 72 3.81 3.12 6.12
N GLU A 73 4.51 3.70 5.14
CA GLU A 73 5.95 4.03 5.23
C GLU A 73 6.27 4.99 6.39
N ARG A 74 5.32 5.84 6.78
CA ARG A 74 5.46 6.74 7.94
C ARG A 74 5.35 5.96 9.25
N GLU A 75 4.43 5.01 9.32
CA GLU A 75 4.27 4.15 10.49
C GLU A 75 5.43 3.17 10.65
N GLU A 76 5.93 2.58 9.55
CA GLU A 76 7.13 1.73 9.55
C GLU A 76 8.32 2.48 10.18
N ARG A 77 8.52 3.76 9.84
CA ARG A 77 9.56 4.62 10.43
C ARG A 77 9.39 4.92 11.93
N LYS A 78 8.20 4.71 12.52
CA LYS A 78 8.02 4.71 13.98
C LYS A 78 8.39 3.35 14.55
N VAL A 79 7.85 2.27 13.98
CA VAL A 79 8.14 0.88 14.38
C VAL A 79 9.65 0.59 14.35
N GLN A 80 10.39 1.10 13.36
CA GLN A 80 11.86 1.03 13.31
C GLN A 80 12.55 1.67 14.52
N LYS A 81 12.01 2.77 15.08
CA LYS A 81 12.53 3.40 16.31
C LYS A 81 12.19 2.57 17.54
N ASP A 82 11.00 1.97 17.57
CA ASP A 82 10.55 1.12 18.67
C ASP A 82 11.35 -0.19 18.72
N ILE A 83 11.71 -0.78 17.57
CA ILE A 83 12.67 -1.88 17.46
C ILE A 83 14.04 -1.47 18.03
N LYS A 84 14.59 -0.31 17.63
CA LYS A 84 15.86 0.21 18.18
C LYS A 84 15.76 0.43 19.70
N GLY A 85 14.60 0.86 20.20
CA GLY A 85 14.33 1.03 21.63
C GLY A 85 14.29 -0.30 22.40
N SER A 86 13.60 -1.31 21.86
CA SER A 86 13.48 -2.64 22.46
C SER A 86 14.81 -3.40 22.43
N ALA A 87 15.54 -3.36 21.31
CA ALA A 87 16.88 -3.94 21.20
C ALA A 87 17.87 -3.33 22.21
N LYS A 88 17.83 -2.01 22.44
CA LYS A 88 18.65 -1.34 23.47
C LYS A 88 18.30 -1.77 24.90
N ARG A 89 17.07 -2.20 25.16
CA ARG A 89 16.63 -2.78 26.44
C ARG A 89 16.89 -4.29 26.55
N ASN A 90 17.55 -4.89 25.56
CA ASN A 90 17.72 -6.33 25.40
C ASN A 90 16.40 -7.13 25.30
N ASP A 91 15.30 -6.45 24.93
CA ASP A 91 14.01 -7.08 24.68
C ASP A 91 13.91 -7.52 23.21
N MET A 92 14.53 -8.67 22.95
CA MET A 92 14.57 -9.27 21.62
C MET A 92 13.24 -9.91 21.20
N VAL A 93 12.35 -10.24 22.15
CA VAL A 93 11.03 -10.81 21.85
C VAL A 93 10.13 -9.74 21.22
N THR A 94 10.04 -8.56 21.86
CA THR A 94 9.31 -7.42 21.29
C THR A 94 9.96 -6.92 20.00
N ALA A 95 11.30 -6.88 19.92
CA ALA A 95 12.01 -6.48 18.70
C ALA A 95 11.70 -7.42 17.51
N LYS A 96 11.69 -8.74 17.71
CA LYS A 96 11.27 -9.73 16.70
C LYS A 96 9.80 -9.55 16.29
N GLY A 97 8.91 -9.32 17.25
CA GLY A 97 7.48 -9.06 16.98
C GLY A 97 7.28 -7.85 16.05
N LEU A 98 7.84 -6.71 16.43
CA LEU A 98 7.77 -5.47 15.65
C LEU A 98 8.43 -5.61 14.26
N ALA A 99 9.49 -6.42 14.15
CA ALA A 99 10.13 -6.69 12.86
C ALA A 99 9.23 -7.51 11.91
N ARG A 100 8.40 -8.45 12.41
CA ARG A 100 7.38 -9.13 11.59
C ARG A 100 6.35 -8.14 11.03
N ASP A 101 5.96 -7.15 11.83
CA ASP A 101 5.01 -6.13 11.40
C ASP A 101 5.59 -5.20 10.33
N ILE A 102 6.92 -4.95 10.34
CA ILE A 102 7.63 -4.31 9.22
C ILE A 102 7.58 -5.16 7.96
N VAL A 103 7.89 -6.46 8.05
CA VAL A 103 7.83 -7.38 6.89
C VAL A 103 6.43 -7.38 6.27
N ARG A 104 5.39 -7.55 7.09
CA ARG A 104 3.98 -7.46 6.65
C ARG A 104 3.65 -6.12 6.00
N SER A 105 4.10 -5.01 6.60
CA SER A 105 3.90 -3.66 6.04
C SER A 105 4.52 -3.50 4.66
N ARG A 106 5.74 -4.04 4.46
CA ARG A 106 6.43 -4.03 3.15
C ARG A 106 5.73 -4.90 2.12
N ARG A 107 5.24 -6.09 2.50
CA ARG A 107 4.41 -6.96 1.65
C ARG A 107 3.12 -6.24 1.21
N ILE A 108 2.47 -5.49 2.10
CA ILE A 108 1.30 -4.64 1.76
C ILE A 108 1.69 -3.51 0.80
N VAL A 109 2.80 -2.81 1.03
CA VAL A 109 3.28 -1.73 0.14
C VAL A 109 3.61 -2.26 -1.26
N LYS A 110 4.23 -3.44 -1.38
CA LYS A 110 4.46 -4.13 -2.67
C LYS A 110 3.14 -4.37 -3.42
N ARG A 111 2.14 -4.96 -2.76
CA ARG A 111 0.79 -5.19 -3.32
C ARG A 111 0.11 -3.88 -3.75
N LEU A 112 0.28 -2.80 -2.99
CA LEU A 112 -0.24 -1.48 -3.35
C LEU A 112 0.43 -0.90 -4.62
N TYR A 113 1.73 -1.12 -4.81
CA TYR A 113 2.41 -0.75 -6.06
C TYR A 113 1.92 -1.58 -7.27
N GLU A 114 1.70 -2.88 -7.09
CA GLU A 114 1.13 -3.77 -8.11
C GLU A 114 -0.28 -3.31 -8.52
N ASN A 115 -1.15 -3.00 -7.56
CA ASN A 115 -2.49 -2.46 -7.79
C ASN A 115 -2.46 -1.12 -8.54
N LYS A 116 -1.53 -0.23 -8.19
CA LYS A 116 -1.31 1.05 -8.89
C LYS A 116 -0.86 0.81 -10.35
N ALA A 117 -0.01 -0.18 -10.60
CA ALA A 117 0.41 -0.54 -11.95
C ALA A 117 -0.79 -1.03 -12.78
N GLN A 118 -1.61 -1.95 -12.25
CA GLN A 118 -2.83 -2.44 -12.91
C GLN A 118 -3.81 -1.30 -13.26
N LEU A 119 -4.09 -0.37 -12.32
CA LEU A 119 -4.91 0.82 -12.58
C LEU A 119 -4.33 1.73 -13.68
N SER A 120 -3.00 1.84 -13.74
CA SER A 120 -2.30 2.63 -14.74
C SER A 120 -2.39 1.99 -16.13
N SER A 121 -2.23 0.66 -16.22
CA SER A 121 -2.45 -0.11 -17.45
C SER A 121 -3.88 0.03 -17.96
N ILE A 122 -4.89 -0.10 -17.09
CA ILE A 122 -6.30 0.16 -17.47
C ILE A 122 -6.45 1.57 -18.05
N SER A 123 -5.84 2.58 -17.43
CA SER A 123 -5.89 3.96 -17.94
C SER A 123 -5.21 4.13 -19.32
N MET A 124 -4.22 3.29 -19.66
CA MET A 124 -3.57 3.24 -20.97
C MET A 124 -4.44 2.57 -22.04
N HIS A 125 -4.96 1.35 -21.79
CA HIS A 125 -5.87 0.69 -22.75
C HIS A 125 -7.15 1.52 -22.97
N LEU A 126 -7.63 2.21 -21.93
CA LEU A 126 -8.69 3.20 -22.09
C LEU A 126 -8.23 4.42 -22.92
N ALA A 127 -6.99 4.90 -22.79
CA ALA A 127 -6.48 5.96 -23.67
C ALA A 127 -6.43 5.53 -25.14
N GLU A 128 -6.05 4.29 -25.43
CA GLU A 128 -6.06 3.72 -26.77
C GLU A 128 -7.47 3.68 -27.37
N SER A 129 -8.47 3.26 -26.59
CA SER A 129 -9.89 3.30 -27.02
C SER A 129 -10.43 4.71 -27.32
N VAL A 130 -9.72 5.79 -26.91
CA VAL A 130 -10.07 7.16 -27.35
C VAL A 130 -9.80 7.29 -28.85
N GLY A 131 -8.69 6.73 -29.33
CA GLY A 131 -8.27 6.80 -30.72
C GLY A 131 -9.28 6.13 -31.66
N THR A 132 -9.71 4.92 -31.32
CA THR A 132 -10.75 4.22 -32.11
C THR A 132 -12.10 4.94 -32.03
N ALA A 133 -12.49 5.45 -30.86
CA ALA A 133 -13.73 6.23 -30.71
C ALA A 133 -13.72 7.61 -31.40
N VAL A 134 -12.56 8.14 -31.79
CA VAL A 134 -12.47 9.31 -32.69
C VAL A 134 -12.85 8.92 -34.12
N THR A 135 -12.41 7.75 -34.58
CA THR A 135 -12.45 7.33 -35.98
C THR A 135 -13.71 6.54 -36.35
N VAL A 136 -14.17 5.67 -35.46
CA VAL A 136 -15.29 4.73 -35.69
C VAL A 136 -16.57 5.17 -34.95
N GLY A 137 -16.45 6.07 -33.97
CA GLY A 137 -17.59 6.62 -33.21
C GLY A 137 -18.14 5.71 -32.10
N ASN A 138 -17.67 4.48 -31.99
CA ASN A 138 -17.94 3.54 -30.89
C ASN A 138 -16.67 3.28 -30.05
N LEU A 139 -16.84 2.71 -28.86
CA LEU A 139 -15.73 2.23 -28.06
C LEU A 139 -15.38 0.80 -28.50
N SER A 140 -14.08 0.51 -28.61
CA SER A 140 -13.59 -0.85 -28.84
C SER A 140 -13.69 -1.69 -27.58
N LYS A 141 -14.02 -2.98 -27.74
CA LYS A 141 -13.90 -3.96 -26.65
C LYS A 141 -12.43 -4.21 -26.32
N SER A 142 -12.11 -4.40 -25.05
CA SER A 142 -10.76 -4.76 -24.59
C SER A 142 -10.81 -5.87 -23.52
N ALA A 143 -10.34 -7.06 -23.89
CA ALA A 143 -10.17 -8.17 -22.96
C ALA A 143 -9.09 -7.87 -21.89
N GLU A 144 -8.07 -7.06 -22.23
CA GLU A 144 -7.03 -6.64 -21.30
C GLU A 144 -7.60 -5.76 -20.18
N VAL A 145 -8.47 -4.79 -20.52
CA VAL A 145 -9.21 -4.01 -19.52
C VAL A 145 -10.09 -4.90 -18.65
N MET A 146 -10.78 -5.89 -19.24
CA MET A 146 -11.61 -6.83 -18.50
C MET A 146 -10.80 -7.64 -17.48
N ASN A 147 -9.66 -8.20 -17.89
CA ASN A 147 -8.78 -8.99 -17.04
C ASN A 147 -8.17 -8.16 -15.91
N LEU A 148 -7.66 -6.96 -16.20
CA LEU A 148 -7.08 -6.06 -15.19
C LEU A 148 -8.12 -5.60 -14.16
N VAL A 149 -9.36 -5.31 -14.60
CA VAL A 149 -10.47 -4.96 -13.70
C VAL A 149 -10.88 -6.17 -12.84
N ASN A 150 -10.89 -7.38 -13.40
CA ASN A 150 -11.19 -8.61 -12.64
C ASN A 150 -10.13 -8.87 -11.54
N ASN A 151 -8.85 -8.69 -11.87
CA ASN A 151 -7.75 -8.84 -10.90
C ASN A 151 -7.88 -7.83 -9.75
N LEU A 152 -8.17 -6.56 -10.05
CA LEU A 152 -8.43 -5.55 -9.01
C LEU A 152 -9.75 -5.76 -8.26
N MET A 153 -10.70 -6.54 -8.80
CA MET A 153 -11.90 -6.95 -8.06
C MET A 153 -11.62 -8.01 -6.99
N LYS A 154 -10.55 -8.81 -7.14
CA LYS A 154 -10.08 -9.76 -6.10
C LYS A 154 -9.44 -9.04 -4.90
N VAL A 155 -9.05 -7.76 -5.03
CA VAL A 155 -8.43 -6.97 -3.95
C VAL A 155 -9.52 -6.37 -3.04
N PRO A 156 -9.57 -6.69 -1.72
CA PRO A 156 -10.68 -6.30 -0.85
C PRO A 156 -10.99 -4.78 -0.83
N ASP A 157 -9.96 -3.93 -0.73
CA ASP A 157 -10.11 -2.47 -0.67
C ASP A 157 -10.59 -1.85 -1.99
N MET A 158 -10.43 -2.56 -3.11
CA MET A 158 -10.76 -2.10 -4.47
C MET A 158 -12.02 -2.76 -5.02
N ALA A 159 -12.43 -3.91 -4.49
CA ALA A 159 -13.50 -4.77 -4.99
C ALA A 159 -14.78 -4.02 -5.36
N LEU A 160 -15.34 -3.25 -4.42
CA LEU A 160 -16.58 -2.48 -4.63
C LEU A 160 -16.44 -1.44 -5.76
N LYS A 161 -15.33 -0.69 -5.77
CA LYS A 161 -15.08 0.37 -6.76
C LYS A 161 -14.88 -0.20 -8.15
N MET A 162 -14.16 -1.33 -8.25
CA MET A 162 -13.88 -2.00 -9.52
C MET A 162 -15.11 -2.75 -10.04
N GLN A 163 -15.97 -3.28 -9.16
CA GLN A 163 -17.27 -3.83 -9.55
C GLN A 163 -18.21 -2.76 -10.12
N GLU A 164 -18.27 -1.56 -9.52
CA GLU A 164 -18.99 -0.42 -10.09
C GLU A 164 -18.40 0.04 -11.43
N PHE A 165 -17.07 0.11 -11.52
CA PHE A 165 -16.35 0.49 -12.72
C PHE A 165 -16.58 -0.50 -13.87
N SER A 166 -16.50 -1.80 -13.59
CA SER A 166 -16.83 -2.88 -14.53
C SER A 166 -18.24 -2.72 -15.09
N LYS A 167 -19.26 -2.51 -14.22
CA LYS A 167 -20.64 -2.24 -14.63
C LYS A 167 -20.79 -1.00 -15.52
N GLU A 168 -19.96 0.02 -15.38
CA GLU A 168 -19.95 1.18 -16.29
C GLU A 168 -19.32 0.86 -17.65
N LEU A 169 -18.22 0.09 -17.67
CA LEU A 169 -17.52 -0.32 -18.88
C LEU A 169 -18.37 -1.28 -19.73
N THR A 170 -19.03 -2.28 -19.11
CA THR A 170 -19.96 -3.20 -19.79
C THR A 170 -21.12 -2.43 -20.43
N LYS A 171 -21.74 -1.49 -19.71
CA LYS A 171 -22.83 -0.63 -20.23
C LYS A 171 -22.43 0.30 -21.37
N ALA A 172 -21.13 0.44 -21.62
CA ALA A 172 -20.58 1.22 -22.72
C ALA A 172 -19.96 0.35 -23.83
N GLY A 173 -20.00 -0.98 -23.70
CA GLY A 173 -19.44 -1.92 -24.68
C GLY A 173 -17.91 -1.99 -24.69
N VAL A 174 -17.23 -1.52 -23.63
CA VAL A 174 -15.76 -1.57 -23.52
C VAL A 174 -15.27 -2.94 -23.08
N ILE A 175 -16.08 -3.63 -22.28
CA ILE A 175 -15.86 -5.03 -21.88
C ILE A 175 -17.17 -5.78 -22.08
N ASP A 176 -17.10 -7.10 -22.21
CA ASP A 176 -18.29 -7.93 -22.34
C ASP A 176 -19.04 -8.07 -21.00
N GLU A 177 -20.28 -8.57 -21.05
CA GLU A 177 -20.98 -8.99 -19.84
C GLU A 177 -20.20 -10.15 -19.19
N PHE A 178 -20.12 -10.14 -17.85
CA PHE A 178 -19.30 -11.05 -17.06
C PHE A 178 -19.46 -12.52 -17.49
N VAL A 179 -18.54 -12.99 -18.34
CA VAL A 179 -18.21 -14.41 -18.40
C VAL A 179 -17.43 -14.68 -17.12
N SER A 180 -18.06 -15.41 -16.20
CA SER A 180 -17.43 -15.84 -14.96
C SER A 180 -16.48 -17.01 -15.24
N ASP A 181 -15.51 -16.80 -16.13
CA ASP A 181 -14.37 -17.70 -16.25
C ASP A 181 -13.63 -17.67 -14.92
N ALA A 182 -13.70 -18.81 -14.23
CA ALA A 182 -12.95 -19.07 -13.02
C ALA A 182 -11.47 -19.20 -13.38
N VAL A 183 -10.82 -18.06 -13.65
CA VAL A 183 -9.36 -17.97 -13.72
C VAL A 183 -8.84 -18.09 -12.29
N ASP A 184 -8.57 -19.36 -11.99
CA ASP A 184 -8.00 -19.92 -10.77
C ASP A 184 -6.53 -19.51 -10.57
N ASP A 185 -6.26 -18.20 -10.66
CA ASP A 185 -5.28 -17.57 -9.78
C ASP A 185 -5.96 -17.38 -8.42
N ALA A 186 -6.22 -18.50 -7.76
CA ALA A 186 -6.48 -18.55 -6.33
C ALA A 186 -5.14 -18.35 -5.62
N LEU A 187 -4.80 -17.08 -5.45
CA LEU A 187 -3.96 -16.56 -4.37
C LEU A 187 -2.84 -17.52 -3.91
N ASP A 188 -1.73 -17.55 -4.66
CA ASP A 188 -0.43 -18.07 -4.20
C ASP A 188 0.14 -17.15 -3.09
N TYR A 189 -0.64 -17.04 -2.01
CA TYR A 189 -0.50 -16.14 -0.87
C TYR A 189 -0.30 -16.99 0.39
N GLU A 190 0.25 -18.20 0.22
CA GLU A 190 0.89 -18.96 1.29
C GLU A 190 1.89 -18.02 1.98
N ASP A 191 1.54 -17.60 3.19
CA ASP A 191 2.37 -16.78 4.05
C ASP A 191 3.41 -17.74 4.66
N VAL A 192 4.33 -18.24 3.82
CA VAL A 192 5.30 -19.29 4.18
C VAL A 192 6.09 -18.80 5.39
N GLU A 193 5.80 -19.39 6.54
CA GLU A 193 6.17 -18.82 7.84
C GLU A 193 7.70 -18.77 8.01
N ASP A 194 8.41 -19.71 7.40
CA ASP A 194 9.87 -19.78 7.30
C ASP A 194 10.47 -18.58 6.52
N GLU A 195 9.85 -18.17 5.41
CA GLU A 195 10.33 -17.02 4.62
C GLU A 195 10.17 -15.71 5.40
N ILE A 196 9.14 -15.62 6.25
CA ILE A 196 8.92 -14.47 7.14
C ILE A 196 10.04 -14.38 8.19
N GLU A 197 10.46 -15.49 8.82
CA GLU A 197 11.50 -15.43 9.86
C GLU A 197 12.88 -15.04 9.29
N GLU A 198 13.22 -15.48 8.07
CA GLU A 198 14.39 -14.95 7.37
C GLU A 198 14.29 -13.44 7.08
N GLU A 199 13.14 -12.96 6.57
CA GLU A 199 12.92 -11.53 6.31
C GLU A 199 12.99 -10.70 7.60
N VAL A 200 12.53 -11.24 8.73
CA VAL A 200 12.64 -10.64 10.06
C VAL A 200 14.08 -10.48 10.50
N GLU A 201 14.93 -11.50 10.34
CA GLU A 201 16.35 -11.40 10.68
C GLU A 201 17.07 -10.38 9.79
N LYS A 202 16.76 -10.34 8.49
CA LYS A 202 17.26 -9.34 7.54
C LYS A 202 16.85 -7.92 7.98
N VAL A 203 15.62 -7.71 8.44
CA VAL A 203 15.14 -6.42 8.99
C VAL A 203 15.87 -6.04 10.27
N LEU A 204 16.02 -6.95 11.24
CA LEU A 204 16.73 -6.69 12.50
C LEU A 204 18.21 -6.34 12.25
N THR A 205 18.87 -7.08 11.37
CA THR A 205 20.27 -6.85 10.98
C THR A 205 20.44 -5.49 10.31
N ALA A 206 19.54 -5.10 9.40
CA ALA A 206 19.57 -3.78 8.77
C ALA A 206 19.41 -2.64 9.79
N ILE A 207 18.48 -2.76 10.73
CA ILE A 207 18.22 -1.77 11.79
C ILE A 207 19.41 -1.67 12.77
N ALA A 208 20.06 -2.79 13.09
CA ALA A 208 21.28 -2.82 13.90
C ALA A 208 22.46 -2.18 13.17
N GLY A 209 22.65 -2.48 11.87
CA GLY A 209 23.69 -1.88 11.03
C GLY A 209 23.53 -0.37 10.87
N GLU A 210 22.31 0.12 10.65
CA GLU A 210 22.02 1.57 10.61
C GLU A 210 22.36 2.26 11.94
N THR A 211 22.09 1.59 13.07
CA THR A 211 22.44 2.09 14.41
C THR A 211 23.95 2.11 14.64
N ALA A 212 24.69 1.10 14.15
CA ALA A 212 26.15 1.05 14.22
C ALA A 212 26.85 2.06 13.29
N ALA A 213 26.20 2.44 12.18
CA ALA A 213 26.66 3.49 11.27
C ALA A 213 26.44 4.90 11.83
N GLN A 214 25.41 5.12 12.65
CA GLN A 214 25.08 6.41 13.27
C GLN A 214 25.90 6.72 14.54
N LEU A 215 26.74 5.79 15.02
CA LEU A 215 27.63 6.02 16.16
C LEU A 215 28.93 6.73 15.71
N PRO A 216 29.35 7.83 16.37
CA PRO A 216 30.60 8.50 16.05
C PRO A 216 31.80 7.58 16.30
N GLU A 217 32.82 7.73 15.47
CA GLU A 217 33.98 6.82 15.37
C GLU A 217 34.77 6.64 16.68
N ALA A 218 34.63 7.58 17.62
CA ALA A 218 35.20 7.49 18.97
C ALA A 218 34.78 6.22 19.73
N VAL A 219 33.53 5.76 19.59
CA VAL A 219 33.01 4.58 20.31
C VAL A 219 33.44 3.27 19.63
N LYS A 220 33.86 3.30 18.36
CA LYS A 220 34.35 2.10 17.64
C LYS A 220 35.69 1.60 18.16
N LYS A 221 36.48 2.44 18.86
CA LYS A 221 37.85 2.12 19.29
C LYS A 221 37.94 1.47 20.67
N GLU A 222 36.92 1.58 21.52
CA GLU A 222 36.96 1.02 22.90
C GLU A 222 36.79 -0.51 22.98
N LYS A 223 36.24 -1.17 21.96
CA LYS A 223 36.05 -2.64 21.98
C LYS A 223 37.24 -3.46 21.47
N ILE A 224 38.37 -2.83 21.13
CA ILE A 224 39.54 -3.51 20.54
C ILE A 224 40.63 -3.83 21.60
N ASN A 225 40.55 -3.26 22.81
CA ASN A 225 41.57 -3.48 23.83
C ASN A 225 41.28 -4.67 24.75
N VAL A 226 41.50 -5.89 24.25
CA VAL A 226 41.81 -7.06 25.07
C VAL A 226 43.27 -7.44 24.79
N PRO A 227 44.20 -7.34 25.75
CA PRO A 227 45.63 -7.51 25.48
C PRO A 227 45.98 -8.97 25.21
N ALA A 228 46.36 -9.28 23.97
CA ALA A 228 46.89 -10.59 23.60
C ALA A 228 48.25 -10.84 24.27
N ARG A 229 48.31 -11.85 25.15
CA ARG A 229 49.55 -12.30 25.79
C ARG A 229 50.44 -13.02 24.77
N LYS A 230 51.55 -12.39 24.38
CA LYS A 230 52.57 -12.99 23.50
C LYS A 230 53.40 -14.04 24.23
N THR A 231 53.60 -15.19 23.59
CA THR A 231 54.75 -16.11 23.81
C THR A 231 55.33 -16.50 22.44
N LYS A 232 56.62 -16.89 22.40
CA LYS A 232 57.50 -16.75 21.24
C LYS A 232 57.62 -18.01 20.35
N ILE A 233 58.14 -17.79 19.14
CA ILE A 233 58.57 -18.74 18.07
C ILE A 233 60.12 -18.89 18.25
N SER A 234 60.89 -19.95 17.91
CA SER A 234 60.90 -21.03 16.89
C SER A 234 61.77 -22.25 17.39
N PRO A 235 62.30 -23.18 16.56
CA PRO A 235 61.71 -24.23 15.70
C PRO A 235 62.34 -25.65 15.97
N GLU A 236 62.42 -26.52 14.93
CA GLU A 236 63.11 -27.85 14.81
C GLU A 236 62.26 -29.08 15.26
N GLU A 237 61.83 -29.93 14.30
CA GLU A 237 62.30 -31.33 14.03
C GLU A 237 61.57 -32.38 14.92
N GLU A 238 61.21 -33.61 14.54
CA GLU A 238 61.24 -34.39 13.29
C GLU A 238 60.26 -35.60 13.44
N SER A 239 59.49 -36.00 12.41
CA SER A 239 58.78 -37.32 12.30
C SER A 239 57.77 -37.67 13.46
N ILE A 240 56.96 -38.75 13.52
CA ILE A 240 56.81 -40.07 12.85
C ILE A 240 55.29 -40.35 12.64
N ALA A 241 54.93 -41.25 11.71
CA ALA A 241 53.54 -41.69 11.47
C ALA A 241 53.12 -42.95 12.29
N GLN A 242 51.81 -43.22 12.33
CA GLN A 242 51.14 -44.43 12.86
C GLN A 242 50.98 -44.54 14.39
N GLY A 243 49.78 -44.95 14.83
CA GLY A 243 49.42 -45.10 16.25
C GLY A 243 47.96 -45.51 16.45
N VAL A 244 47.71 -46.79 16.21
CA VAL A 244 46.61 -47.71 16.58
C VAL A 244 45.67 -47.26 17.73
N GLY A 245 44.39 -47.61 17.62
CA GLY A 245 43.29 -47.06 18.43
C GLY A 245 43.12 -47.58 19.86
N ASN A 246 42.11 -47.01 20.52
CA ASN A 246 41.54 -47.45 21.79
C ASN A 246 40.03 -47.69 21.59
N GLU A 247 39.63 -48.96 21.49
CA GLU A 247 38.24 -49.36 21.21
C GLU A 247 37.34 -49.23 22.45
N GLU A 248 37.93 -49.12 23.66
CA GLU A 248 37.23 -48.96 24.94
C GLU A 248 36.45 -47.63 25.07
N GLU A 249 36.92 -46.51 24.51
CA GLU A 249 36.22 -45.22 24.63
C GLU A 249 34.85 -45.21 23.91
N LEU A 250 34.69 -46.03 22.87
CA LEU A 250 33.43 -46.11 22.12
C LEU A 250 32.37 -46.95 22.84
N GLU A 251 32.77 -48.02 23.54
CA GLU A 251 31.85 -48.81 24.37
C GLU A 251 31.38 -48.02 25.60
N GLU A 252 32.24 -47.22 26.22
CA GLU A 252 31.88 -46.39 27.38
C GLU A 252 30.86 -45.28 27.02
N ILE A 253 30.96 -44.73 25.81
CA ILE A 253 29.96 -43.80 25.25
C ILE A 253 28.64 -44.51 24.96
N GLY A 254 28.68 -45.73 24.40
CA GLY A 254 27.48 -46.54 24.13
C GLY A 254 26.69 -46.88 25.40
N ALA A 255 27.38 -47.31 26.46
CA ALA A 255 26.77 -47.64 27.76
C ALA A 255 26.08 -46.44 28.41
N ARG A 256 26.62 -45.22 28.25
CA ARG A 256 25.98 -43.98 28.75
C ARG A 256 24.67 -43.65 28.04
N PHE A 257 24.58 -43.86 26.72
CA PHE A 257 23.34 -43.61 25.97
C PHE A 257 22.23 -44.61 26.31
N ALA A 258 22.56 -45.87 26.57
CA ALA A 258 21.56 -46.88 26.96
C ALA A 258 20.84 -46.53 28.28
N LYS A 259 21.57 -45.95 29.25
CA LYS A 259 21.04 -45.59 30.58
C LYS A 259 20.13 -44.36 30.61
N LEU A 260 20.01 -43.64 29.50
CA LEU A 260 19.06 -42.53 29.31
C LEU A 260 17.78 -42.96 28.59
N ARG A 261 17.65 -44.25 28.25
CA ARG A 261 16.51 -44.81 27.48
C ARG A 261 15.75 -45.93 28.21
N SER A 262 16.00 -46.09 29.51
CA SER A 262 15.27 -46.98 30.44
C SER A 262 14.52 -46.19 31.48
#